data_AF-A0A353MEX9-F1
#
_entry.id   AF-A0A353MEX9-F1
#
_cell.length_a   1.000
_cell.length_b   1.000
_cell.length_c   1.000
_cell.angle_alpha   90.00
_cell.angle_beta   90.00
_cell.angle_gamma   90.00
#
_symmetry.space_group_name_H-M   'P 1'
#
loop_
_entity.id
_entity.type
_entity.pdbx_description
1 polymer ?
#
loop_
_entity_poly.entity_id
_entity_poly.type
_entity_poly.pdbx_seq_one_letter_code
_entity_poly.pdbx_strand_id
1 'polypeptide(L)' 'MKTCGICKKEYDENEPRSLYGEAGEWLAKEMWKDAGELCQSCLENRARLSMMYCHEMNT' A
#
# COMPACT_ATOMS: atom_id res chain seq x y z
N MET A 1 10.66 11.11 -6.49
CA MET A 1 9.35 11.55 -7.03
C MET A 1 8.89 10.50 -8.03
N LYS A 2 7.72 9.89 -7.79
CA LYS A 2 7.13 8.83 -8.61
C LYS A 2 5.64 9.07 -8.83
N THR A 3 5.04 8.38 -9.79
CA THR A 3 3.60 8.40 -10.06
C THR A 3 2.95 7.12 -9.54
N CYS A 4 1.93 7.25 -8.70
CA CYS A 4 1.26 6.11 -8.08
C CYS A 4 0.52 5.24 -9.12
N GLY A 5 0.72 3.93 -9.07
CA GLY A 5 0.07 2.96 -9.95
C GLY A 5 -1.46 2.98 -9.90
N ILE A 6 -2.05 3.29 -8.74
CA ILE A 6 -3.50 3.30 -8.50
C ILE A 6 -4.11 4.68 -8.75
N CYS A 7 -3.72 5.70 -7.97
CA CYS A 7 -4.39 7.01 -8.01
C CYS A 7 -3.76 7.98 -9.02
N LYS A 8 -2.66 7.59 -9.67
CA LYS A 8 -1.92 8.36 -10.68
C LYS A 8 -1.42 9.73 -10.21
N LYS A 9 -1.42 9.99 -8.90
CA LYS A 9 -0.82 11.19 -8.30
C LYS A 9 0.69 11.04 -8.15
N GLU A 10 1.39 12.16 -8.22
CA GLU A 10 2.80 12.22 -7.85
C GLU A 10 2.98 12.10 -6.33
N TYR A 11 4.04 11.41 -5.91
CA TYR A 11 4.39 11.24 -4.51
C TYR A 11 5.90 11.16 -4.31
N ASP A 12 6.35 11.47 -3.09
CA ASP A 12 7.72 11.22 -2.67
C ASP A 12 7.84 9.79 -2.16
N GLU A 13 8.75 9.02 -2.75
CA GLU A 13 8.99 7.63 -2.34
C GLU A 13 9.80 7.53 -1.05
N ASN A 14 10.42 8.63 -0.61
CA ASN A 14 11.21 8.71 0.62
C ASN A 14 10.39 9.19 1.83
N GLU A 15 9.09 9.45 1.65
CA GLU A 15 8.22 9.79 2.76
C GLU A 15 8.17 8.61 3.76
N PRO A 16 8.39 8.86 5.07
CA PRO A 16 8.37 7.80 6.06
C PRO A 16 6.97 7.18 6.14
N ARG A 17 6.92 5.87 5.99
CA ARG A 17 5.66 5.12 6.00
C ARG A 17 5.05 5.11 7.41
N SER A 18 3.73 5.21 7.46
CA SER A 18 2.97 4.84 8.65
C SER A 18 2.91 3.32 8.82
N LEU A 19 2.47 2.85 9.99
CA LEU A 19 2.19 1.42 10.25
C LEU A 19 1.28 0.78 9.17
N TYR A 20 0.25 1.51 8.72
CA TYR A 20 -0.63 1.04 7.65
C TYR A 20 0.05 1.11 6.27
N GLY A 21 0.95 2.06 6.05
CA GLY A 21 1.77 2.12 4.84
C GLY A 21 2.73 0.92 4.73
N GLU A 22 3.34 0.51 5.84
CA GLU A 22 4.20 -0.69 5.89
C GLU A 22 3.40 -1.98 5.64
N ALA A 23 2.24 -2.13 6.29
CA ALA A 23 1.35 -3.27 6.05
C ALA A 23 0.86 -3.30 4.59
N GLY A 24 0.52 -2.14 4.03
CA GLY A 24 0.12 -2.01 2.63
C GLY A 24 1.23 -2.39 1.66
N GLU A 25 2.48 -2.06 1.98
CA GLU A 25 3.64 -2.46 1.16
C GLU A 25 3.88 -3.95 1.23
N TRP A 26 3.78 -4.56 2.42
CA TRP A 26 3.89 -6.01 2.55
C TRP A 26 2.85 -6.72 1.68
N LEU A 27 1.60 -6.25 1.72
CA LEU A 27 0.52 -6.72 0.86
C LEU A 27 0.85 -6.52 -0.64
N ALA A 28 1.40 -5.36 -1.00
CA ALA A 28 1.83 -5.08 -2.37
C ALA A 28 2.87 -6.07 -2.88
N LYS A 29 3.81 -6.48 -2.02
CA LYS A 29 4.86 -7.45 -2.35
C LYS A 29 4.31 -8.88 -2.45
N GLU A 30 3.59 -9.33 -1.43
CA GLU A 30 3.23 -10.73 -1.28
C GLU A 30 2.01 -11.13 -2.12
N MET A 31 1.06 -10.20 -2.37
CA MET A 31 -0.21 -10.51 -3.03
C MET A 31 -0.33 -9.91 -4.43
N TRP A 32 -0.08 -8.61 -4.56
CA TRP A 32 -0.38 -7.87 -5.81
C TRP A 32 0.82 -7.68 -6.75
N LYS A 33 2.05 -7.94 -6.27
CA LYS A 33 3.30 -7.81 -7.01
C LYS A 33 3.54 -6.39 -7.57
N ASP A 34 3.07 -5.38 -6.87
CA ASP A 34 3.18 -3.95 -7.22
C ASP A 34 3.89 -3.13 -6.12
N ALA A 35 4.78 -3.77 -5.38
CA ALA A 35 5.58 -3.12 -4.32
C ALA A 35 6.42 -1.97 -4.88
N GLY A 36 6.44 -0.85 -4.16
CA GLY A 36 7.16 0.36 -4.56
C GLY A 36 6.50 1.19 -5.68
N GLU A 37 5.34 0.77 -6.21
CA GLU A 37 4.60 1.51 -7.25
C GLU A 37 3.50 2.42 -6.69
N LEU A 38 3.21 2.35 -5.39
CA LEU A 38 2.07 3.04 -4.79
C LEU A 38 2.51 4.15 -3.82
N CYS A 39 1.71 5.20 -3.76
CA CYS A 39 1.86 6.23 -2.75
C CYS A 39 1.39 5.74 -1.38
N GLN A 40 1.84 6.43 -0.32
CA GLN A 40 1.51 6.09 1.06
C GLN A 40 -0.01 5.97 1.28
N SER A 41 -0.83 6.92 0.81
CA SER A 41 -2.29 6.85 1.01
C SER A 41 -2.93 5.61 0.38
N CYS A 42 -2.43 5.18 -0.78
CA CYS A 42 -2.93 3.97 -1.44
C CYS A 42 -2.51 2.70 -0.69
N LEU A 43 -1.30 2.67 -0.13
CA LEU A 43 -0.84 1.58 0.75
C LEU A 43 -1.67 1.50 2.04
N GLU A 44 -1.93 2.64 2.68
CA GLU A 44 -2.74 2.70 3.90
C GLU A 44 -4.18 2.23 3.65
N ASN A 45 -4.79 2.68 2.55
CA ASN A 45 -6.13 2.26 2.16
C ASN A 45 -6.17 0.76 1.87
N ARG A 46 -5.17 0.23 1.16
CA ARG A 46 -5.04 -1.21 0.91
C ARG A 46 -5.01 -2.00 2.20
N ALA A 47 -4.15 -1.62 3.16
CA ALA A 47 -4.06 -2.29 4.44
C ALA A 47 -5.42 -2.30 5.17
N ARG A 48 -6.07 -1.13 5.29
CA ARG A 48 -7.40 -1.00 5.92
C ARG A 48 -8.47 -1.87 5.26
N LEU A 49 -8.53 -1.85 3.93
CA LEU A 49 -9.49 -2.66 3.19
C LEU A 49 -9.22 -4.16 3.36
N SER A 50 -7.96 -4.58 3.38
CA SER A 50 -7.61 -5.98 3.66
C SER A 50 -8.02 -6.43 5.07
N MET A 51 -7.86 -5.57 6.08
CA MET A 51 -8.36 -5.87 7.44
C MET A 51 -9.88 -6.00 7.50
N MET A 52 -10.61 -5.25 6.66
CA MET A 52 -12.08 -5.27 6.65
C MET A 52 -12.66 -6.42 5.81
N TYR A 53 -12.04 -6.73 4.68
CA TYR A 53 -12.65 -7.56 3.63
C TYR A 53 -11.83 -8.80 3.24
N CYS A 54 -10.53 -8.86 3.56
CA CYS A 54 -9.67 -10.00 3.25
C CYS A 54 -9.43 -10.82 4.52
N HIS A 55 -10.47 -11.47 5.06
CA HIS A 55 -10.37 -12.25 6.31
C HIS A 55 -9.29 -13.35 6.28
N GLU A 56 -9.00 -13.91 5.10
CA GLU A 56 -7.90 -14.86 4.88
C GLU A 56 -6.51 -14.30 5.21
N MET A 57 -6.37 -12.98 5.26
CA MET A 57 -5.11 -12.29 5.59
C MET A 57 -5.07 -11.81 7.05
N ASN A 58 -6.14 -12.04 7.84
CA ASN A 58 -6.31 -11.54 9.22
C ASN A 58 -6.32 -12.65 10.28
N THR A 59 -5.86 -13.85 9.92
CA THR A 59 -5.74 -15.02 10.81
C THR A 59 -4.39 -15.08 11.51
#